data_AF-A0A1G4TFZ1-F1
#
_entry.id   AF-A0A1G4TFZ1-F1
#
_cell.length_a   1.000
_cell.length_b   1.000
_cell.length_c   1.000
_cell.angle_alpha   90.00
_cell.angle_beta   90.00
_cell.angle_gamma   90.00
#
_symmetry.space_group_name_H-M   'P 1'
#
loop_
_entity.id
_entity.type
_entity.pdbx_description
1 polymer ?
#
loop_
_entity_poly.entity_id
_entity_poly.type
_entity_poly.pdbx_seq_one_letter_code
_entity_poly.pdbx_strand_id
1 'polypeptide(L)'
;MTRKKIFLITMMSLFFIGVSIYPLFLIIQEMVLDRYLNSRYKIEEVIDVWNTRHQNADQYSYELASPIQWKGNIIEVLTRDTGVVAPKSRLDNDTLHVMQVTIKVNGREQSFPTQAWLPQNITKDSDYLSWLNLLKVKDNKNNMEQIAIVQRIADNWQRGDTTSQKWRILYVNEDQQVNEELFSYLERGDHLLGLKLVLSSSQSSSWIGYKSDIAYRLPSIFFPLLYPTGTFLIGLVLALLLYLRFRKLKCN
;
A
#
# COMPACT_ATOMS: atom_id res chain seq x y z
N MET A 1 -23.50 -46.42 -4.10
CA MET A 1 -23.66 -45.18 -3.31
C MET A 1 -25.11 -44.75 -3.47
N THR A 2 -25.81 -44.50 -2.37
CA THR A 2 -27.24 -44.15 -2.44
C THR A 2 -27.42 -42.77 -3.10
N ARG A 3 -28.56 -42.55 -3.76
CA ARG A 3 -28.91 -41.24 -4.37
C ARG A 3 -28.74 -40.09 -3.37
N LYS A 4 -29.12 -40.33 -2.10
CA LYS A 4 -28.91 -39.40 -0.98
C LYS A 4 -27.45 -38.99 -0.78
N LYS A 5 -26.51 -39.94 -0.83
CA LYS A 5 -25.07 -39.64 -0.70
C LYS A 5 -24.56 -38.82 -1.89
N ILE A 6 -25.01 -39.12 -3.11
CA ILE A 6 -24.57 -38.39 -4.32
C ILE A 6 -25.03 -36.94 -4.22
N PHE A 7 -26.31 -36.73 -3.89
CA PHE A 7 -26.88 -35.41 -3.67
C PHE A 7 -26.11 -34.61 -2.60
N LEU A 8 -25.76 -35.24 -1.48
CA LEU A 8 -24.99 -34.60 -0.41
C LEU A 8 -23.61 -34.14 -0.88
N ILE A 9 -22.85 -35.00 -1.58
CA ILE A 9 -21.52 -34.62 -2.10
C ILE A 9 -21.63 -33.50 -3.12
N THR A 10 -22.65 -33.52 -3.99
CA THR A 10 -22.89 -32.43 -4.94
C THR A 10 -23.14 -31.10 -4.22
N MET A 11 -24.00 -31.10 -3.19
CA MET A 11 -24.26 -29.89 -2.39
C MET A 11 -23.01 -29.38 -1.69
N MET A 12 -22.21 -30.26 -1.07
CA MET A 12 -20.95 -29.86 -0.41
C MET A 12 -19.94 -29.29 -1.41
N SER A 13 -19.80 -29.91 -2.58
CA SER A 13 -18.89 -29.43 -3.63
C SER A 13 -19.29 -28.04 -4.14
N LEU A 14 -20.58 -27.84 -4.47
CA LEU A 14 -21.09 -26.55 -4.91
C LEU A 14 -20.96 -25.48 -3.81
N PHE A 15 -21.23 -25.85 -2.56
CA PHE A 15 -21.05 -24.96 -1.42
C PHE A 15 -19.60 -24.50 -1.30
N PHE A 16 -18.63 -25.44 -1.29
CA PHE A 16 -17.21 -25.09 -1.18
C PHE A 16 -16.70 -24.24 -2.34
N ILE A 17 -17.11 -24.54 -3.57
CA ILE A 17 -16.77 -23.71 -4.73
C ILE A 17 -17.39 -22.32 -4.58
N GLY A 18 -18.69 -22.27 -4.24
CA GLY A 18 -19.45 -21.02 -4.13
C GLY A 18 -18.92 -20.07 -3.08
N VAL A 19 -18.55 -20.56 -1.89
CA VAL A 19 -17.99 -19.71 -0.83
C VAL A 19 -16.55 -19.27 -1.08
N SER A 20 -15.85 -19.92 -2.01
CA SER A 20 -14.42 -19.66 -2.28
C SER A 20 -14.19 -18.80 -3.52
N ILE A 21 -15.11 -18.82 -4.48
CA ILE A 21 -14.88 -18.19 -5.80
C ILE A 21 -14.66 -16.68 -5.71
N TYR A 22 -15.45 -15.97 -4.89
CA TYR A 22 -15.35 -14.52 -4.76
C TYR A 22 -14.05 -14.08 -4.05
N PRO A 23 -13.70 -14.64 -2.88
CA PRO A 23 -12.38 -14.44 -2.27
C PRO A 23 -11.21 -14.75 -3.20
N LEU A 24 -11.27 -15.85 -3.97
CA LEU A 24 -10.24 -16.21 -4.94
C LEU A 24 -10.12 -15.15 -6.04
N PHE A 25 -11.26 -14.69 -6.56
CA PHE A 25 -11.28 -13.62 -7.54
C PHE A 25 -10.59 -12.35 -7.00
N LEU A 26 -10.87 -11.96 -5.76
CA LEU A 26 -10.22 -10.80 -5.14
C LEU A 26 -8.71 -11.00 -4.99
N ILE A 27 -8.24 -12.16 -4.53
CA ILE A 27 -6.81 -12.46 -4.43
C ILE A 27 -6.15 -12.40 -5.82
N ILE A 28 -6.76 -13.01 -6.83
CA ILE A 28 -6.26 -12.97 -8.21
C ILE A 28 -6.21 -11.54 -8.74
N GLN A 29 -7.25 -10.74 -8.47
CA GLN A 29 -7.30 -9.33 -8.86
C GLN A 29 -6.14 -8.54 -8.26
N GLU A 30 -5.89 -8.66 -6.96
CA GLU A 30 -4.75 -8.01 -6.28
C GLU A 30 -3.41 -8.45 -6.90
N MET A 31 -3.21 -9.75 -7.13
CA MET A 31 -1.99 -10.27 -7.75
C MET A 31 -1.78 -9.76 -9.19
N VAL A 32 -2.84 -9.64 -9.98
CA VAL A 32 -2.77 -9.13 -11.35
C VAL A 32 -2.42 -7.64 -11.35
N LEU A 33 -3.05 -6.84 -10.47
CA LEU A 33 -2.75 -5.41 -10.33
C LEU A 33 -1.31 -5.18 -9.88
N ASP A 34 -0.85 -5.93 -8.88
CA ASP A 34 0.52 -5.84 -8.37
C ASP A 34 1.54 -6.19 -9.47
N ARG A 35 1.35 -7.30 -10.18
CA ARG A 35 2.22 -7.67 -11.31
C ARG A 35 2.21 -6.62 -12.43
N TYR A 36 1.04 -6.10 -12.76
CA TYR A 36 0.91 -5.04 -13.76
C TYR A 36 1.75 -3.83 -13.35
N LEU A 37 1.59 -3.33 -12.13
CA LEU A 37 2.33 -2.17 -11.64
C LEU A 37 3.82 -2.45 -11.46
N ASN A 38 4.23 -3.66 -11.07
CA ASN A 38 5.64 -4.06 -10.95
C ASN A 38 6.32 -4.20 -12.30
N SER A 39 5.59 -4.60 -13.35
CA SER A 39 6.11 -4.61 -14.71
C SER A 39 6.24 -3.20 -15.30
N ARG A 40 5.28 -2.32 -14.98
CA ARG A 40 5.22 -0.97 -15.54
C ARG A 40 6.15 0.02 -14.82
N TYR A 41 6.24 -0.04 -13.50
CA TYR A 41 6.94 0.97 -12.71
C TYR A 41 8.09 0.37 -11.92
N LYS A 42 9.29 0.90 -12.13
CA LYS A 42 10.42 0.71 -11.23
C LYS A 42 10.39 1.80 -10.16
N ILE A 43 10.36 1.41 -8.90
CA ILE A 43 10.30 2.31 -7.75
C ILE A 43 11.54 2.06 -6.90
N GLU A 44 12.27 3.12 -6.61
CA GLU A 44 13.47 3.11 -5.77
C GLU A 44 13.27 4.12 -4.65
N GLU A 45 13.55 3.73 -3.41
CA GLU A 45 13.53 4.66 -2.29
C GLU A 45 14.69 5.65 -2.44
N VAL A 46 14.39 6.95 -2.34
CA VAL A 46 15.45 7.98 -2.29
C VAL A 46 16.11 7.97 -0.92
N ILE A 47 15.30 7.72 0.12
CA ILE A 47 15.73 7.60 1.52
C ILE A 47 15.36 6.19 1.99
N ASP A 48 16.37 5.38 2.28
CA ASP A 48 16.18 3.99 2.68
C ASP A 48 16.06 3.91 4.20
N VAL A 49 14.83 3.83 4.69
CA VAL A 49 14.50 3.88 6.11
C VAL A 49 14.93 2.62 6.87
N TRP A 50 15.12 1.51 6.15
CA TRP A 50 15.30 0.18 6.72
C TRP A 50 16.75 -0.33 6.65
N ASN A 51 17.58 0.29 5.81
CA ASN A 51 18.96 -0.16 5.60
C ASN A 51 19.91 0.32 6.69
N THR A 52 19.84 -0.37 7.82
CA THR A 52 20.77 -0.23 8.95
C THR A 52 22.15 -0.85 8.70
N ARG A 53 22.50 -1.24 7.45
CA ARG A 53 23.79 -1.89 7.13
C ARG A 53 24.60 -1.12 6.07
N HIS A 54 25.57 -0.42 6.62
CA HIS A 54 26.67 0.37 6.07
C HIS A 54 27.32 -0.15 4.77
N GLN A 55 27.58 0.77 3.83
CA GLN A 55 28.92 1.17 3.32
C GLN A 55 28.89 1.77 1.89
N ASN A 56 27.80 1.61 1.13
CA ASN A 56 27.73 2.03 -0.29
C ASN A 56 26.52 2.90 -0.66
N ALA A 57 25.68 3.29 0.30
CA ALA A 57 24.57 4.18 0.00
C ALA A 57 25.08 5.62 -0.07
N ASP A 58 24.72 6.35 -1.14
CA ASP A 58 25.05 7.78 -1.28
C ASP A 58 24.61 8.54 -0.03
N GLN A 59 25.31 9.63 0.28
CA GLN A 59 25.15 10.44 1.50
C GLN A 59 23.71 10.94 1.76
N TYR A 60 22.81 10.84 0.77
CA TYR A 60 21.39 11.16 0.83
C TYR A 60 20.48 10.06 1.44
N SER A 61 21.06 8.95 1.92
CA SER A 61 20.30 7.74 2.25
C SER A 61 19.64 7.70 3.64
N TYR A 62 20.00 8.59 4.57
CA TYR A 62 19.51 8.55 5.96
C TYR A 62 18.83 9.83 6.44
N GLU A 63 18.86 10.86 5.60
CA GLU A 63 18.39 12.19 5.91
C GLU A 63 17.49 12.69 4.77
N LEU A 64 16.33 13.26 5.10
CA LEU A 64 15.49 14.04 4.19
C LEU A 64 16.31 15.18 3.59
N ALA A 65 17.40 15.63 4.26
CA ALA A 65 18.46 16.49 3.73
C ALA A 65 17.91 17.65 2.88
N SER A 66 16.81 18.24 3.35
CA SER A 66 16.13 19.34 2.67
C SER A 66 17.03 20.58 2.71
N PRO A 67 17.35 21.21 1.56
CA PRO A 67 16.78 20.98 0.23
C PRO A 67 17.35 19.76 -0.52
N ILE A 68 16.47 18.93 -1.08
CA ILE A 68 16.83 17.80 -1.94
C ILE A 68 16.97 18.29 -3.37
N GLN A 69 18.10 17.97 -4.01
CA GLN A 69 18.35 18.29 -5.42
C GLN A 69 18.17 17.06 -6.30
N TRP A 70 17.32 17.16 -7.32
CA TRP A 70 17.11 16.08 -8.29
C TRP A 70 16.87 16.62 -9.69
N LYS A 71 17.78 16.34 -10.63
CA LYS A 71 17.70 16.76 -12.04
C LYS A 71 17.33 18.24 -12.23
N GLY A 72 17.93 19.11 -11.42
CA GLY A 72 17.67 20.55 -11.43
C GLY A 72 16.43 21.01 -10.64
N ASN A 73 15.64 20.08 -10.10
CA ASN A 73 14.60 20.40 -9.12
C ASN A 73 15.20 20.56 -7.72
N ILE A 74 14.65 21.51 -6.96
CA ILE A 74 14.95 21.73 -5.55
C ILE A 74 13.67 21.47 -4.77
N ILE A 75 13.69 20.50 -3.87
CA ILE A 75 12.55 20.12 -3.03
C ILE A 75 12.87 20.51 -1.58
N GLU A 76 12.04 21.36 -1.00
CA GLU A 76 12.17 21.81 0.39
C GLU A 76 10.95 21.37 1.19
N VAL A 77 11.20 20.82 2.38
CA VAL A 77 10.16 20.48 3.35
C VAL A 77 10.31 21.39 4.55
N LEU A 78 9.27 22.18 4.82
CA LEU A 78 9.21 23.13 5.92
C LEU A 78 8.17 22.65 6.93
N THR A 79 8.50 22.75 8.21
CA THR A 79 7.58 22.44 9.31
C THR A 79 7.34 23.64 10.21
N ARG A 80 6.11 23.74 10.70
CA ARG A 80 5.71 24.73 11.69
C ARG A 80 4.86 24.06 12.77
N ASP A 81 5.28 24.17 14.02
CA ASP A 81 4.47 23.73 15.17
C ASP A 81 3.20 24.57 15.29
N THR A 82 2.06 23.89 15.43
CA THR A 82 0.76 24.52 15.66
C THR A 82 0.49 24.81 17.13
N GLY A 83 1.32 24.29 18.03
CA GLY A 83 1.13 24.32 19.49
C GLY A 83 0.11 23.30 20.01
N VAL A 84 -0.41 22.44 19.12
CA VAL A 84 -1.39 21.40 19.48
C VAL A 84 -0.67 20.07 19.68
N VAL A 85 -0.88 19.43 20.83
CA VAL A 85 -0.36 18.08 21.11
C VAL A 85 -1.18 17.05 20.35
N ALA A 86 -0.51 16.13 19.64
CA ALA A 86 -1.17 15.07 18.90
C ALA A 86 -1.79 14.00 19.83
N PRO A 87 -2.82 13.26 19.39
CA PRO A 87 -3.44 12.21 20.20
C PRO A 87 -2.42 11.13 20.61
N LYS A 88 -2.22 10.95 21.92
CA LYS A 88 -1.25 9.98 22.47
C LYS A 88 -1.74 8.54 22.38
N SER A 89 -0.85 7.63 21.97
CA SER A 89 -1.05 6.18 22.01
C SER A 89 -0.31 5.58 23.20
N ARG A 90 -0.75 4.39 23.65
CA ARG A 90 -0.01 3.60 24.65
C ARG A 90 1.39 3.18 24.19
N LEU A 91 1.64 3.22 22.88
CA LEU A 91 2.93 2.86 22.26
C LEU A 91 3.84 4.06 22.01
N ASP A 92 3.39 5.28 22.29
CA ASP A 92 4.21 6.47 22.08
C ASP A 92 5.18 6.65 23.25
N ASN A 93 6.47 6.58 22.95
CA ASN A 93 7.52 6.91 23.90
C ASN A 93 7.61 8.44 24.11
N ASP A 94 7.37 9.22 23.06
CA ASP A 94 7.51 10.68 23.06
C ASP A 94 6.18 11.40 22.85
N THR A 95 6.11 12.66 23.27
CA THR A 95 4.96 13.52 23.01
C THR A 95 5.08 14.10 21.60
N LEU A 96 4.15 13.74 20.73
CA LEU A 96 4.08 14.26 19.37
C LEU A 96 3.22 15.53 19.31
N HIS A 97 3.57 16.42 18.40
CA HIS A 97 2.90 17.69 18.13
C HIS A 97 2.31 17.65 16.73
N VAL A 98 1.20 18.36 16.55
CA VAL A 98 0.62 18.60 15.23
C VAL A 98 1.47 19.67 14.54
N MET A 99 2.22 19.26 13.53
CA MET A 99 3.03 20.14 12.68
C MET A 99 2.29 20.41 11.37
N GLN A 100 2.34 21.66 10.90
CA GLN A 100 2.03 21.99 9.51
C GLN A 100 3.25 21.70 8.65
N VAL A 101 3.06 20.89 7.61
CA VAL A 101 4.09 20.52 6.62
C VAL A 101 3.80 21.23 5.31
N THR A 102 4.73 22.09 4.91
CA THR A 102 4.72 22.78 3.61
C THR A 102 5.82 22.20 2.73
N ILE A 103 5.45 21.78 1.52
CA ILE A 103 6.41 21.27 0.53
C ILE A 103 6.56 22.33 -0.56
N LYS A 104 7.79 22.82 -0.74
CA LYS A 104 8.14 23.70 -1.84
C LYS A 104 8.93 22.93 -2.88
N VAL A 105 8.62 23.16 -4.14
CA VAL A 105 9.40 22.67 -5.28
C VAL A 105 9.80 23.87 -6.11
N ASN A 106 11.10 24.04 -6.35
CA ASN A 106 11.69 25.16 -7.08
C ASN A 106 11.27 26.53 -6.48
N GLY A 107 11.27 26.61 -5.15
CA GLY A 107 10.89 27.81 -4.39
C GLY A 107 9.40 28.14 -4.37
N ARG A 108 8.53 27.32 -4.99
CA ARG A 108 7.08 27.51 -5.03
C ARG A 108 6.37 26.47 -4.16
N GLU A 109 5.42 26.92 -3.35
CA GLU A 109 4.51 26.04 -2.62
C GLU A 109 3.59 25.34 -3.63
N GLN A 110 3.64 24.02 -3.63
CA GLN A 110 2.91 23.22 -4.63
C GLN A 110 1.49 22.89 -4.21
N SER A 111 1.21 22.91 -2.90
CA SER A 111 -0.08 22.54 -2.33
C SER A 111 -0.26 23.21 -0.96
N PHE A 112 -1.49 23.17 -0.44
CA PHE A 112 -1.80 23.70 0.89
C PHE A 112 -1.01 22.95 1.98
N PRO A 113 -0.56 23.63 3.05
CA PRO A 113 0.08 22.94 4.16
C PRO A 113 -0.84 21.87 4.77
N THR A 114 -0.30 20.70 5.05
CA THR A 114 -1.04 19.56 5.64
C THR A 114 -0.46 19.17 6.98
N GLN A 115 -1.26 18.51 7.82
CA GLN A 115 -0.79 18.12 9.16
C GLN A 115 0.00 16.81 9.16
N ALA A 116 1.01 16.74 10.03
CA ALA A 116 1.74 15.54 10.42
C ALA A 116 1.91 15.51 11.95
N TRP A 117 2.03 14.33 12.57
CA TRP A 117 2.33 14.23 14.00
C TRP A 117 3.81 13.93 14.23
N LEU A 118 4.59 14.98 14.47
CA LEU A 118 6.06 14.90 14.60
C LEU A 118 6.48 15.30 16.03
N PRO A 119 7.67 14.88 16.49
CA PRO A 119 8.25 15.39 17.73
C PRO A 119 8.38 16.93 17.69
N GLN A 120 8.28 17.58 18.85
CA GLN A 120 8.42 19.05 18.94
C GLN A 120 9.79 19.53 18.44
N ASN A 121 10.85 18.82 18.86
CA ASN A 121 12.21 19.07 18.43
C ASN A 121 12.58 18.04 17.36
N ILE A 122 12.40 18.43 16.11
CA ILE A 122 12.85 17.63 14.97
C ILE A 122 14.37 17.75 14.92
N THR A 123 15.04 16.68 15.30
CA THR A 123 16.51 16.64 15.36
C THR A 123 17.11 15.70 14.34
N LYS A 124 16.28 14.82 13.77
CA LYS A 124 16.68 13.86 12.76
C LYS A 124 15.60 13.79 11.71
N ASP A 125 16.01 13.60 10.47
CA ASP A 125 15.03 13.48 9.40
C ASP A 125 14.24 12.16 9.44
N SER A 126 14.73 11.17 10.18
CA SER A 126 13.97 9.97 10.54
C SER A 126 12.63 10.28 11.21
N ASP A 127 12.53 11.43 11.87
CA ASP A 127 11.31 11.88 12.53
C ASP A 127 10.18 12.11 11.50
N TYR A 128 10.53 12.48 10.25
CA TYR A 128 9.59 12.64 9.14
C TYR A 128 9.16 11.32 8.49
N LEU A 129 9.97 10.27 8.57
CA LEU A 129 9.80 9.06 7.75
C LEU A 129 8.52 8.27 8.05
N SER A 130 7.85 8.55 9.17
CA SER A 130 6.52 8.01 9.48
C SER A 130 5.35 8.78 8.83
N TRP A 131 5.64 9.93 8.22
CA TRP A 131 4.68 10.86 7.64
C TRP A 131 4.99 11.32 6.22
N LEU A 132 6.25 11.25 5.79
CA LEU A 132 6.72 11.72 4.50
C LEU A 132 7.94 10.89 4.05
N ASN A 133 7.96 10.49 2.77
CA ASN A 133 9.12 9.87 2.14
C ASN A 133 9.18 10.23 0.64
N LEU A 134 10.35 10.08 0.02
CA LEU A 134 10.58 10.34 -1.39
C LEU A 134 10.96 9.06 -2.13
N LEU A 135 10.34 8.85 -3.28
CA LEU A 135 10.57 7.71 -4.15
C LEU A 135 10.96 8.17 -5.54
N LYS A 136 12.00 7.57 -6.12
CA LYS A 136 12.27 7.69 -7.55
C LYS A 136 11.40 6.69 -8.30
N VAL A 137 10.64 7.18 -9.27
CA VAL A 137 9.68 6.39 -10.05
C VAL A 137 10.06 6.47 -11.51
N LYS A 138 10.22 5.30 -12.14
CA LYS A 138 10.41 5.19 -13.59
C LYS A 138 9.25 4.42 -14.22
N ASP A 139 8.51 5.06 -15.13
CA ASP A 139 7.52 4.38 -15.98
C ASP A 139 8.23 3.74 -17.16
N ASN A 140 8.38 2.42 -17.14
CA ASN A 140 9.05 1.64 -18.18
C ASN A 140 8.33 1.71 -19.54
N LYS A 141 7.02 2.02 -19.55
CA LYS A 141 6.25 2.11 -20.79
C LYS A 141 6.58 3.38 -21.57
N ASN A 142 6.68 4.51 -20.85
CA ASN A 142 6.84 5.83 -21.43
C ASN A 142 8.29 6.36 -21.29
N ASN A 143 9.15 5.61 -20.60
CA ASN A 143 10.52 5.98 -20.23
C ASN A 143 10.61 7.35 -19.53
N MET A 144 9.65 7.64 -18.66
CA MET A 144 9.61 8.87 -17.85
C MET A 144 10.14 8.56 -16.45
N GLU A 145 11.02 9.41 -15.92
CA GLU A 145 11.42 9.39 -14.52
C GLU A 145 10.85 10.60 -13.77
N GLN A 146 10.46 10.39 -12.53
CA GLN A 146 9.91 11.41 -11.64
C GLN A 146 10.29 11.10 -10.19
N ILE A 147 10.30 12.12 -9.35
CA ILE A 147 10.32 11.95 -7.90
C ILE A 147 8.89 12.05 -7.39
N ALA A 148 8.45 11.06 -6.62
CA ALA A 148 7.20 11.08 -5.90
C ALA A 148 7.48 11.43 -4.43
N ILE A 149 6.94 12.56 -3.97
CA ILE A 149 6.95 12.93 -2.55
C ILE A 149 5.65 12.40 -1.96
N VAL A 150 5.73 11.32 -1.20
CA VAL A 150 4.58 10.63 -0.61
C VAL A 150 4.41 11.09 0.81
N GLN A 151 3.26 11.66 1.13
CA GLN A 151 2.95 12.14 2.45
C GLN A 151 1.63 11.57 2.95
N ARG A 152 1.65 11.12 4.19
CA ARG A 152 0.46 10.80 4.96
C ARG A 152 -0.12 12.07 5.59
N ILE A 153 -1.43 12.24 5.52
CA ILE A 153 -2.12 13.40 6.08
C ILE A 153 -2.71 13.03 7.45
N ALA A 154 -2.39 13.83 8.47
CA ALA A 154 -2.89 13.61 9.82
C ALA A 154 -4.28 14.19 10.07
N ASP A 155 -4.75 15.08 9.20
CA ASP A 155 -6.05 15.75 9.31
C ASP A 155 -7.19 14.73 9.39
N ASN A 156 -7.89 14.72 10.53
CA ASN A 156 -8.97 13.78 10.85
C ASN A 156 -8.57 12.30 10.84
N TRP A 157 -7.28 11.99 10.85
CA TRP A 157 -6.83 10.61 10.96
C TRP A 157 -7.07 10.09 12.37
N GLN A 158 -7.73 8.93 12.47
CA GLN A 158 -7.93 8.23 13.73
C GLN A 158 -6.87 7.14 13.85
N ARG A 159 -6.04 7.23 14.90
CA ARG A 159 -4.94 6.28 15.09
C ARG A 159 -5.46 4.85 15.23
N GLY A 160 -4.89 3.94 14.42
CA GLY A 160 -5.30 2.54 14.37
C GLY A 160 -6.51 2.28 13.48
N ASP A 161 -7.16 3.31 12.97
CA ASP A 161 -8.16 3.20 11.91
C ASP A 161 -7.51 3.50 10.56
N THR A 162 -7.39 2.44 9.77
CA THR A 162 -6.89 2.49 8.40
C THR A 162 -7.85 3.24 7.48
N THR A 163 -9.16 3.25 7.76
CA THR A 163 -10.17 3.80 6.85
C THR A 163 -10.20 5.32 6.82
N SER A 164 -9.75 5.99 7.88
CA SER A 164 -9.57 7.45 7.93
C SER A 164 -8.25 7.94 7.32
N GLN A 165 -7.41 7.06 6.78
CA GLN A 165 -6.15 7.49 6.16
C GLN A 165 -6.37 8.25 4.86
N LYS A 166 -5.53 9.27 4.67
CA LYS A 166 -5.43 10.06 3.46
C LYS A 166 -3.96 10.28 3.12
N TRP A 167 -3.68 10.36 1.83
CA TRP A 167 -2.34 10.57 1.32
C TRP A 167 -2.35 11.67 0.27
N ARG A 168 -1.25 12.43 0.27
CA ARG A 168 -0.88 13.36 -0.77
C ARG A 168 0.37 12.84 -1.44
N ILE A 169 0.40 12.87 -2.77
CA ILE A 169 1.56 12.56 -3.57
C ILE A 169 1.83 13.73 -4.50
N LEU A 170 3.05 14.26 -4.44
CA LEU A 170 3.53 15.25 -5.41
C LEU A 170 4.50 14.56 -6.36
N TYR A 171 4.14 14.51 -7.64
CA TYR A 171 4.97 13.99 -8.71
C TYR A 171 5.78 15.13 -9.32
N VAL A 172 7.07 15.15 -9.06
CA VAL A 172 8.03 16.12 -9.61
C VAL A 172 8.73 15.49 -10.81
N ASN A 173 8.45 16.02 -11.99
CA ASN A 173 9.03 15.57 -13.25
C ASN A 173 10.37 16.25 -13.53
N GLU A 174 11.14 15.70 -14.49
CA GLU A 174 12.42 16.27 -14.92
C GLU A 174 12.28 17.67 -15.52
N ASP A 175 11.13 17.96 -16.12
CA ASP A 175 10.79 19.25 -16.74
C ASP A 175 10.27 20.29 -15.74
N GLN A 176 10.46 20.03 -14.44
CA GLN A 176 10.03 20.89 -13.32
C GLN A 176 8.51 21.02 -13.16
N GLN A 177 7.72 20.24 -13.90
CA GLN A 177 6.28 20.15 -13.65
C GLN A 177 6.01 19.35 -12.39
N VAL A 178 5.01 19.81 -11.64
CA VAL A 178 4.54 19.12 -10.44
C VAL A 178 3.07 18.79 -10.60
N ASN A 179 2.72 17.51 -10.44
CA ASN A 179 1.34 17.06 -10.39
C ASN A 179 1.01 16.57 -8.98
N GLU A 180 -0.14 16.97 -8.46
CA GLU A 180 -0.63 16.53 -7.16
C GLU A 180 -1.70 15.43 -7.33
N GLU A 181 -1.60 14.41 -6.49
CA GLU A 181 -2.62 13.39 -6.30
C GLU A 181 -2.98 13.33 -4.82
N LEU A 182 -4.26 13.54 -4.51
CA LEU A 182 -4.80 13.50 -3.16
C LEU A 182 -5.90 12.43 -3.11
N PHE A 183 -5.78 11.45 -2.23
CA PHE A 183 -6.77 10.39 -2.11
C PHE A 183 -6.83 9.80 -0.71
N SER A 184 -7.98 9.19 -0.39
CA SER A 184 -8.22 8.47 0.85
C SER A 184 -8.10 6.96 0.70
N TYR A 185 -8.09 6.25 1.83
CA TYR A 185 -8.19 4.80 1.86
C TYR A 185 -9.39 4.28 1.05
N LEU A 186 -10.55 4.96 1.10
CA LEU A 186 -11.75 4.53 0.38
C LEU A 186 -11.62 4.67 -1.14
N GLU A 187 -10.83 5.64 -1.61
CA GLU A 187 -10.61 5.93 -3.03
C GLU A 187 -9.41 5.19 -3.63
N ARG A 188 -8.58 4.55 -2.80
CA ARG A 188 -7.27 3.95 -3.19
C ARG A 188 -7.31 3.05 -4.44
N GLY A 189 -8.45 2.41 -4.71
CA GLY A 189 -8.61 1.56 -5.88
C GLY A 189 -8.52 2.30 -7.21
N ASP A 190 -8.78 3.60 -7.22
CA ASP A 190 -8.72 4.42 -8.43
C ASP A 190 -7.35 5.10 -8.59
N HIS A 191 -6.50 4.98 -7.56
CA HIS A 191 -5.17 5.57 -7.45
C HIS A 191 -4.09 4.47 -7.36
N LEU A 192 -4.05 3.56 -8.34
CA LEU A 192 -3.23 2.35 -8.28
C LEU A 192 -1.73 2.62 -8.11
N LEU A 193 -1.17 3.55 -8.89
CA LEU A 193 0.22 3.96 -8.73
C LEU A 193 0.43 4.66 -7.38
N GLY A 194 -0.48 5.58 -7.03
CA GLY A 194 -0.39 6.31 -5.77
C GLY A 194 -0.37 5.37 -4.56
N LEU A 195 -1.24 4.35 -4.53
CA LEU A 195 -1.23 3.35 -3.46
C LEU A 195 0.05 2.52 -3.45
N LYS A 196 0.57 2.12 -4.61
CA LYS A 196 1.86 1.41 -4.67
C LYS A 196 2.98 2.25 -4.05
N LEU A 197 3.00 3.55 -4.34
CA LEU A 197 3.96 4.47 -3.75
C LEU A 197 3.77 4.61 -2.25
N VAL A 198 2.55 4.70 -1.74
CA VAL A 198 2.24 4.67 -0.30
C VAL A 198 2.76 3.40 0.38
N LEU A 199 2.57 2.24 -0.25
CA LEU A 199 3.06 0.96 0.28
C LEU A 199 4.59 0.88 0.27
N SER A 200 5.23 1.25 -0.85
CA SER A 200 6.69 1.27 -0.97
C SER A 200 7.35 2.26 -0.01
N SER A 201 6.74 3.42 0.20
CA SER A 201 7.27 4.45 1.11
C SER A 201 6.99 4.20 2.59
N SER A 202 6.31 3.10 2.94
CA SER A 202 5.87 2.79 4.31
C SER A 202 4.94 3.86 4.93
N GLN A 203 4.18 4.61 4.11
CA GLN A 203 3.27 5.68 4.57
C GLN A 203 1.86 5.20 4.90
N SER A 204 1.62 3.89 4.84
CA SER A 204 0.40 3.27 5.35
C SER A 204 0.63 2.72 6.76
N SER A 205 -0.31 2.94 7.69
CA SER A 205 -0.23 2.32 9.04
C SER A 205 -0.51 0.83 9.06
N SER A 206 -0.91 0.24 7.93
CA SER A 206 -1.23 -1.19 7.83
C SER A 206 -1.01 -1.68 6.42
N TRP A 207 -0.82 -2.98 6.29
CA TRP A 207 -0.83 -3.64 4.99
C TRP A 207 -2.25 -3.58 4.40
N ILE A 208 -2.37 -2.97 3.23
CA ILE A 208 -3.65 -2.75 2.52
C ILE A 208 -3.50 -3.13 1.05
N GLY A 209 -4.59 -3.60 0.43
CA GLY A 209 -4.59 -3.95 -1.00
C GLY A 209 -5.16 -2.83 -1.87
N TYR A 210 -5.07 -2.99 -3.18
CA TYR A 210 -5.52 -2.03 -4.18
C TYR A 210 -7.05 -1.87 -4.20
N LYS A 211 -7.79 -2.98 -4.29
CA LYS A 211 -9.26 -3.00 -4.32
C LYS A 211 -9.84 -3.74 -3.11
N SER A 212 -9.08 -4.63 -2.49
CA SER A 212 -9.49 -5.42 -1.34
C SER A 212 -8.30 -5.72 -0.41
N ASP A 213 -8.54 -5.71 0.90
CA ASP A 213 -7.52 -6.08 1.89
C ASP A 213 -7.48 -7.59 2.17
N ILE A 214 -8.16 -8.41 1.36
CA ILE A 214 -8.30 -9.85 1.64
C ILE A 214 -6.96 -10.58 1.77
N ALA A 215 -5.94 -10.11 1.05
CA ALA A 215 -4.58 -10.66 1.12
C ALA A 215 -3.80 -10.23 2.38
N TYR A 216 -4.25 -9.19 3.09
CA TYR A 216 -3.48 -8.51 4.14
C TYR A 216 -4.14 -8.51 5.51
N ARG A 217 -5.47 -8.65 5.61
CA ARG A 217 -6.21 -8.64 6.89
C ARG A 217 -6.06 -9.90 7.72
N LEU A 218 -5.63 -11.02 7.13
CA LEU A 218 -5.68 -12.31 7.79
C LEU A 218 -4.24 -12.77 8.11
N PRO A 219 -3.85 -12.77 9.40
CA PRO A 219 -2.44 -12.85 9.84
C PRO A 219 -1.81 -14.24 9.67
N SER A 220 -2.46 -15.13 8.91
CA SER A 220 -2.09 -16.53 8.81
C SER A 220 -1.70 -16.84 7.37
N ILE A 221 -0.45 -17.28 7.17
CA ILE A 221 0.03 -17.88 5.91
C ILE A 221 -0.90 -19.03 5.47
N PHE A 222 -1.58 -19.68 6.42
CA PHE A 222 -2.54 -20.73 6.15
C PHE A 222 -3.88 -20.22 5.65
N PHE A 223 -4.23 -18.94 5.82
CA PHE A 223 -5.52 -18.42 5.38
C PHE A 223 -5.63 -18.59 3.85
N PRO A 224 -4.89 -17.87 2.99
CA PRO A 224 -5.06 -18.00 1.54
C PRO A 224 -4.85 -19.43 1.02
N LEU A 225 -4.04 -20.25 1.72
CA LEU A 225 -3.79 -21.65 1.38
C LEU A 225 -4.99 -22.57 1.70
N LEU A 226 -5.56 -22.48 2.90
CA LEU A 226 -6.70 -23.31 3.34
C LEU A 226 -8.03 -22.74 2.83
N TYR A 227 -8.19 -21.43 2.87
CA TYR A 227 -9.34 -20.69 2.37
C TYR A 227 -8.92 -19.33 1.78
N PRO A 228 -9.23 -19.05 0.51
CA PRO A 228 -10.23 -19.75 -0.29
C PRO A 228 -9.67 -20.83 -1.22
N THR A 229 -8.36 -20.97 -1.34
CA THR A 229 -7.74 -21.88 -2.32
C THR A 229 -8.00 -23.35 -1.97
N GLY A 230 -7.72 -23.77 -0.74
CA GLY A 230 -7.91 -25.15 -0.30
C GLY A 230 -9.37 -25.60 -0.38
N THR A 231 -10.29 -24.79 0.11
CA THR A 231 -11.74 -25.06 0.02
C THR A 231 -12.21 -25.17 -1.43
N PHE A 232 -11.74 -24.30 -2.33
CA PHE A 232 -12.05 -24.40 -3.75
C PHE A 232 -11.51 -25.70 -4.38
N LEU A 233 -10.26 -26.07 -4.09
CA LEU A 233 -9.65 -27.29 -4.60
C LEU A 233 -10.37 -28.55 -4.09
N ILE A 234 -10.75 -28.60 -2.82
CA ILE A 234 -11.56 -29.69 -2.25
C ILE A 234 -12.92 -29.77 -2.99
N GLY A 235 -13.56 -28.61 -3.20
CA GLY A 235 -14.81 -28.53 -3.96
C GLY A 235 -14.67 -29.09 -5.38
N LEU A 236 -13.60 -28.74 -6.10
CA LEU A 236 -13.29 -29.25 -7.44
C LEU A 236 -13.00 -30.76 -7.45
N VAL A 237 -12.22 -31.27 -6.48
CA VAL A 237 -11.92 -32.71 -6.38
C VAL A 237 -13.21 -33.50 -6.14
N LEU A 238 -14.09 -33.03 -5.25
CA LEU A 238 -15.39 -33.66 -5.02
C LEU A 238 -16.27 -33.67 -6.29
N ALA A 239 -16.30 -32.56 -7.04
CA ALA A 239 -17.00 -32.47 -8.32
C ALA A 239 -16.45 -33.47 -9.35
N LEU A 240 -15.12 -33.57 -9.45
CA LEU A 240 -14.45 -34.46 -10.39
C LEU A 240 -14.72 -35.93 -10.05
N LEU A 241 -14.60 -36.32 -8.78
CA LEU A 241 -14.90 -37.68 -8.32
C LEU A 241 -16.36 -38.06 -8.61
N LEU A 242 -17.28 -37.12 -8.41
CA LEU A 242 -18.70 -37.30 -8.74
C LEU A 242 -18.88 -37.53 -10.26
N TYR A 243 -18.27 -36.70 -11.10
CA TYR A 243 -18.31 -36.80 -12.56
C TYR A 243 -17.78 -38.15 -13.07
N LEU A 244 -16.59 -38.56 -12.61
CA LEU A 244 -15.97 -39.84 -12.99
C LEU A 244 -16.87 -41.03 -12.61
N ARG A 245 -17.51 -40.97 -11.45
CA ARG A 245 -18.44 -42.01 -10.99
C ARG A 245 -19.72 -42.06 -11.81
N PHE A 246 -20.30 -40.90 -12.15
CA PHE A 246 -21.46 -40.82 -13.03
C PHE A 246 -21.16 -41.39 -14.42
N ARG A 247 -19.98 -41.12 -14.97
CA ARG A 247 -19.54 -41.70 -16.25
C ARG A 247 -19.43 -43.22 -16.17
N LYS A 248 -18.84 -43.75 -15.10
CA LYS A 248 -18.73 -45.21 -14.89
C LYS A 248 -20.08 -45.91 -14.77
N LEU A 249 -21.08 -45.26 -14.16
CA LEU A 249 -22.45 -45.79 -14.06
C LEU A 249 -23.23 -45.76 -15.37
N LYS A 250 -22.81 -44.98 -16.38
CA LYS A 250 -23.43 -44.97 -17.72
C LYS A 250 -22.82 -45.98 -18.69
N CYS A 251 -21.62 -46.48 -18.41
CA CYS A 251 -20.90 -47.45 -19.26
C CYS A 251 -21.08 -48.91 -18.80
N ASN A 252 -21.69 -49.13 -17.65
CA ASN A 252 -22.16 -50.43 -17.17
C ASN A 252 -23.68 -50.48 -17.29
#